data_AF-A0A6P9AY19-F1
#
_entry.id   AF-A0A6P9AY19-F1
#
_cell.length_a   1.000
_cell.length_b   1.000
_cell.length_c   1.000
_cell.angle_alpha   90.00
_cell.angle_beta   90.00
_cell.angle_gamma   90.00
#
_symmetry.space_group_name_H-M   'P 1'
#
loop_
_entity.id
_entity.type
_entity.pdbx_description
1 polymer ?
#
loop_
_entity_poly.entity_id
_entity_poly.type
_entity_poly.pdbx_seq_one_letter_code
_entity_poly.pdbx_strand_id
1 'polypeptide(L)'
;MLESFQNSSRNNSSHNLPPGPRTIPILGNLHMMDLKRPYGTMLEWSKEYGPIFRIKLGLQEMVVLTGYETVKEALVNQAEAFAERPFIPILEEATKGF
;
A
#
# COMPACT_ATOMS: atom_id res chain seq x y z
N MET A 1 17.41 -35.28 -27.55
CA MET A 1 18.34 -34.16 -27.71
C MET A 1 17.55 -33.04 -28.39
N LEU A 2 16.92 -32.20 -27.57
CA LEU A 2 17.09 -30.74 -27.61
C LEU A 2 16.56 -30.20 -28.95
N GLU A 3 15.32 -29.73 -29.08
CA GLU A 3 14.99 -28.33 -28.77
C GLU A 3 13.47 -28.08 -28.92
N SER A 4 12.73 -28.07 -27.81
CA SER A 4 11.48 -27.29 -27.78
C SER A 4 11.15 -26.73 -26.39
N PHE A 5 12.17 -26.64 -25.52
CA PHE A 5 12.11 -25.93 -24.24
C PHE A 5 12.29 -24.41 -24.40
N GLN A 6 11.38 -23.76 -25.12
CA GLN A 6 11.13 -22.33 -24.92
C GLN A 6 9.63 -22.06 -24.78
N ASN A 7 9.07 -22.72 -23.77
CA ASN A 7 7.93 -22.20 -23.02
C ASN A 7 8.32 -20.79 -22.52
N SER A 8 7.90 -19.77 -23.26
CA SER A 8 8.12 -18.38 -22.90
C SER A 8 7.25 -18.04 -21.71
N SER A 9 7.73 -18.39 -20.52
CA SER A 9 7.23 -17.89 -19.25
C SER A 9 7.45 -16.38 -19.20
N ARG A 10 6.46 -15.62 -19.71
CA ARG A 10 6.24 -14.25 -19.25
C ARG A 10 5.56 -14.36 -17.89
N ASN A 11 6.36 -14.51 -16.83
CA ASN A 11 5.91 -14.31 -15.46
C ASN A 11 5.44 -12.85 -15.31
N ASN A 12 4.14 -12.62 -15.53
CA ASN A 12 3.49 -11.35 -15.25
C ASN A 12 3.21 -11.27 -13.74
N SER A 13 4.18 -10.78 -12.96
CA SER A 13 4.10 -10.68 -11.49
C SER A 13 3.16 -9.57 -10.98
N SER A 14 2.20 -9.11 -11.78
CA SER A 14 1.28 -8.01 -11.43
C SER A 14 -0.06 -8.45 -10.82
N HIS A 15 -0.23 -9.74 -10.50
CA HIS A 15 -1.56 -10.28 -10.19
C HIS A 15 -2.03 -10.20 -8.73
N ASN A 16 -1.19 -9.75 -7.78
CA ASN A 16 -1.52 -9.89 -6.34
C ASN A 16 -1.46 -8.60 -5.51
N LEU A 17 -1.48 -7.42 -6.14
CA LEU A 17 -1.55 -6.18 -5.37
C LEU A 17 -3.01 -5.81 -5.07
N PRO A 18 -3.32 -5.33 -3.84
CA PRO A 18 -4.63 -4.78 -3.50
C PRO A 18 -5.08 -3.71 -4.51
N PRO A 19 -6.39 -3.44 -4.63
CA PRO A 19 -6.87 -2.30 -5.43
C PRO A 19 -6.34 -0.97 -4.88
N GLY A 20 -6.37 0.09 -5.69
CA GLY A 20 -5.96 1.42 -5.23
C GLY A 20 -6.01 2.49 -6.33
N PRO A 21 -5.93 3.77 -5.94
CA PRO A 21 -5.99 4.89 -6.87
C PRO A 21 -4.79 4.88 -7.83
N ARG A 22 -5.02 5.36 -9.06
CA ARG A 22 -3.95 5.49 -10.07
C ARG A 22 -2.86 6.43 -9.57
N THR A 23 -1.60 6.06 -9.81
CA THR A 23 -0.43 6.79 -9.31
C THR A 23 0.23 7.57 -10.45
N ILE A 24 0.76 8.75 -10.11
CA ILE A 24 1.64 9.51 -11.01
C ILE A 24 3.10 9.13 -10.68
N PRO A 25 3.98 8.93 -11.68
CA PRO A 25 5.40 8.68 -11.42
C PRO A 25 6.01 9.74 -10.49
N ILE A 26 6.86 9.30 -9.55
CA ILE A 26 7.57 10.12 -8.55
C ILE A 26 6.64 10.74 -7.48
N LEU A 27 5.49 11.30 -7.84
CA LEU A 27 4.57 11.97 -6.91
C LEU A 27 3.65 10.98 -6.17
N GLY A 28 3.29 9.87 -6.81
CA GLY A 28 2.32 8.92 -6.27
C GLY A 28 0.90 9.50 -6.20
N ASN A 29 0.20 9.28 -5.10
CA ASN A 29 -1.16 9.74 -4.82
C ASN A 29 -1.22 11.04 -4.01
N LEU A 30 -0.08 11.70 -3.75
CA LEU A 30 -0.04 12.94 -2.95
C LEU A 30 -0.95 14.05 -3.54
N HIS A 31 -1.12 14.09 -4.86
CA HIS A 31 -1.99 15.04 -5.56
C HIS A 31 -3.49 14.84 -5.32
N MET A 32 -3.89 13.66 -4.84
CA MET A 32 -5.29 13.33 -4.53
C MET A 32 -5.58 13.37 -3.03
N MET A 33 -4.55 13.61 -2.21
CA MET A 33 -4.65 13.54 -0.76
C MET A 33 -4.82 14.92 -0.15
N ASP A 34 -5.77 15.07 0.78
CA ASP A 34 -5.78 16.21 1.68
C ASP A 34 -4.65 16.04 2.70
N LEU A 35 -3.49 16.63 2.42
CA LEU A 35 -2.31 16.53 3.29
C LEU A 35 -2.52 17.17 4.67
N LYS A 36 -3.52 18.05 4.84
CA LYS A 36 -3.87 18.58 6.16
C LYS A 36 -4.76 17.61 6.95
N ARG A 37 -5.51 16.75 6.25
CA ARG A 37 -6.45 15.79 6.83
C ARG A 37 -6.39 14.43 6.12
N PRO A 38 -5.23 13.75 6.14
CA PRO A 38 -5.02 12.54 5.32
C PRO A 38 -5.96 11.39 5.71
N TYR A 39 -6.37 11.33 6.98
CA TYR A 39 -7.35 10.34 7.46
C TYR A 39 -8.71 10.42 6.73
N GLY A 40 -9.12 11.62 6.29
CA GLY A 40 -10.36 11.81 5.54
C GLY A 40 -10.28 11.15 4.17
N THR A 41 -9.20 11.41 3.44
CA THR A 41 -8.91 10.77 2.16
C THR A 41 -8.81 9.24 2.31
N MET A 42 -8.14 8.74 3.37
CA MET A 42 -8.04 7.30 3.62
C MET A 42 -9.42 6.65 3.84
N LEU A 43 -10.33 7.34 4.54
CA LEU A 43 -11.70 6.87 4.77
C LEU A 43 -12.56 6.89 3.50
N GLU A 44 -12.36 7.86 2.61
CA GLU A 44 -13.00 7.89 1.30
C GLU A 44 -12.51 6.74 0.43
N TRP A 45 -11.20 6.54 0.37
CA TRP A 45 -10.59 5.42 -0.36
C TRP A 45 -10.95 4.05 0.22
N SER A 46 -11.14 3.92 1.53
CA SER A 46 -11.62 2.64 2.10
C SER A 46 -13.03 2.29 1.65
N LYS A 47 -13.88 3.30 1.38
CA LYS A 47 -15.23 3.07 0.83
C LYS A 47 -15.17 2.69 -0.65
N GLU A 48 -14.22 3.24 -1.41
CA GLU A 48 -14.08 3.00 -2.84
C GLU A 48 -13.35 1.68 -3.17
N TYR A 49 -12.21 1.43 -2.52
CA TYR A 49 -11.32 0.30 -2.79
C TYR A 49 -11.48 -0.87 -1.80
N GLY A 50 -12.22 -0.65 -0.72
CA GLY A 50 -12.45 -1.65 0.31
C GLY A 50 -11.46 -1.57 1.48
N PRO A 51 -11.53 -2.54 2.41
CA PRO A 51 -10.80 -2.48 3.68
C PRO A 51 -9.29 -2.63 3.55
N ILE A 52 -8.80 -3.18 2.43
CA ILE A 52 -7.38 -3.35 2.11
C ILE A 52 -7.13 -2.73 0.74
N PHE A 53 -6.34 -1.66 0.70
CA PHE A 53 -6.01 -0.97 -0.54
C PHE A 53 -4.57 -0.47 -0.53
N ARG A 54 -4.01 -0.22 -1.71
CA ARG A 54 -2.65 0.32 -1.85
C ARG A 54 -2.66 1.81 -2.17
N ILE A 55 -1.63 2.51 -1.72
CA ILE A 55 -1.33 3.90 -2.08
C ILE A 55 0.16 4.05 -2.34
N LYS A 56 0.54 5.16 -2.96
CA LYS A 56 1.93 5.54 -3.15
C LYS A 56 2.15 6.96 -2.66
N LEU A 57 3.06 7.15 -1.70
CA LEU A 57 3.47 8.46 -1.21
C LEU A 57 4.86 8.78 -1.78
N GLY A 58 4.90 9.64 -2.79
CA GLY A 58 6.13 9.88 -3.53
C GLY A 58 6.60 8.61 -4.26
N LEU A 59 7.79 8.12 -3.90
CA LEU A 59 8.35 6.87 -4.43
C LEU A 59 7.95 5.63 -3.61
N GLN A 60 7.39 5.81 -2.42
CA GLN A 60 7.12 4.72 -1.50
C GLN A 60 5.71 4.16 -1.69
N GLU A 61 5.61 2.86 -1.98
CA GLU A 61 4.34 2.13 -2.04
C GLU A 61 3.96 1.61 -0.64
N MET A 62 2.68 1.69 -0.32
CA MET A 62 2.12 1.31 0.99
C MET A 62 0.79 0.58 0.82
N VAL A 63 0.49 -0.32 1.75
CA VAL A 63 -0.84 -0.93 1.90
C VAL A 63 -1.50 -0.34 3.14
N VAL A 64 -2.75 0.07 2.99
CA VAL A 64 -3.58 0.62 4.06
C VAL A 64 -4.60 -0.44 4.46
N LEU A 65 -4.66 -0.71 5.76
CA LEU A 65 -5.65 -1.60 6.37
C LEU A 65 -6.66 -0.76 7.14
N THR A 66 -7.94 -1.00 6.92
CA THR A 66 -9.05 -0.31 7.57
C THR A 66 -10.12 -1.28 8.05
N GLY A 67 -10.90 -0.85 9.05
CA GLY A 67 -11.93 -1.66 9.66
C GLY A 67 -11.42 -2.59 10.77
N TYR A 68 -12.32 -2.94 11.68
CA TYR A 68 -11.97 -3.73 12.88
C TYR A 68 -11.43 -5.11 12.53
N GLU A 69 -12.09 -5.84 11.63
CA GLU A 69 -11.73 -7.22 11.28
C GLU A 69 -10.32 -7.30 10.68
N THR A 70 -10.04 -6.47 9.68
CA THR A 70 -8.74 -6.40 9.00
C THR A 70 -7.60 -6.01 9.94
N VAL A 71 -7.84 -5.00 10.78
CA VAL A 71 -6.82 -4.51 11.73
C VAL A 71 -6.57 -5.53 12.84
N LYS A 72 -7.63 -6.18 13.34
CA LYS A 72 -7.51 -7.26 14.33
C LYS A 72 -6.72 -8.43 13.76
N GLU A 73 -7.03 -8.85 12.53
CA GLU A 73 -6.31 -9.93 11.87
C GLU A 73 -4.82 -9.60 11.76
N ALA A 74 -4.48 -8.41 11.23
CA ALA A 74 -3.08 -8.03 11.04
C ALA A 74 -2.31 -7.84 12.36
N LEU A 75 -2.87 -7.09 13.31
CA LEU A 75 -2.13 -6.67 14.51
C LEU A 75 -2.23 -7.63 15.69
N VAL A 76 -3.23 -8.52 15.71
CA VAL A 76 -3.43 -9.48 16.81
C VAL A 76 -3.14 -10.90 16.35
N ASN A 77 -3.82 -11.35 15.29
CA ASN A 77 -3.70 -12.75 14.85
C ASN A 77 -2.38 -12.99 14.09
N GLN A 78 -1.88 -11.96 13.40
CA GLN A 78 -0.62 -12.00 12.63
C GLN A 78 0.45 -11.07 13.22
N ALA A 79 0.43 -10.86 14.54
CA ALA A 79 1.27 -9.86 15.21
C ALA A 79 2.78 -9.98 14.89
N GLU A 80 3.30 -11.21 14.75
CA GLU A 80 4.71 -11.43 14.38
C GLU A 80 5.03 -10.90 12.98
N ALA A 81 4.13 -11.08 12.00
CA ALA A 81 4.32 -10.61 10.63
C ALA A 81 4.24 -9.08 10.51
N PHE A 82 3.55 -8.42 11.45
CA PHE A 82 3.36 -6.96 11.49
C PHE A 82 4.13 -6.28 12.63
N ALA A 83 5.09 -6.98 13.24
CA ALA A 83 5.90 -6.44 14.34
C ALA A 83 6.92 -5.39 13.87
N GLU A 84 7.34 -5.46 12.60
CA GLU A 84 8.32 -4.55 12.02
C GLU A 84 7.75 -3.14 11.80
N ARG A 85 8.59 -2.12 12.04
CA ARG A 85 8.27 -0.72 11.81
C ARG A 85 9.25 -0.12 10.81
N PRO A 86 8.90 -0.02 9.52
CA PRO A 86 9.81 0.51 8.52
C PRO A 86 10.13 1.98 8.79
N PHE A 87 11.36 2.38 8.50
CA PHE A 87 11.76 3.78 8.52
C PHE A 87 11.21 4.49 7.28
N ILE A 88 10.41 5.54 7.50
CA ILE A 88 9.75 6.30 6.44
C ILE A 88 10.16 7.77 6.59
N PRO A 89 11.12 8.27 5.80
CA PRO A 89 11.67 9.62 5.99
C PRO A 89 10.61 10.72 5.99
N ILE A 90 9.65 10.64 5.06
CA ILE A 90 8.56 11.62 4.95
C ILE A 90 7.68 11.62 6.20
N LEU A 91 7.38 10.44 6.74
CA LEU A 91 6.53 10.31 7.92
C LEU A 91 7.28 10.77 9.17
N GLU A 92 8.54 10.38 9.33
CA GLU A 92 9.36 10.79 10.47
C GLU A 92 9.44 12.32 10.55
N GLU A 93 9.76 12.99 9.44
CA GLU A 93 9.81 14.45 9.37
C GLU A 93 8.45 15.09 9.67
N ALA A 94 7.35 14.52 9.16
CA ALA A 94 6.00 15.02 9.44
C ALA A 94 5.58 14.84 10.91
N THR A 95 6.09 13.81 11.58
CA THR A 95 5.75 13.49 12.98
C THR A 95 6.68 14.11 14.02
N LYS A 96 7.88 14.59 13.63
CA LYS A 96 8.87 15.22 14.54
C LYS A 96 8.36 16.46 15.29
N GLY A 97 7.26 17.06 14.84
CA GLY A 97 6.63 18.23 15.47
C GLY A 97 5.40 17.94 16.33
N PHE A 98 5.01 16.67 16.52
CA PHE A 98 3.90 16.25 17.38
C PHE A 98 4.37 15.75 18.74
#